data_AF-A0A1H8ZJZ6-F1
#
_entry.id   AF-A0A1H8ZJZ6-F1
#
_cell.length_a   1.000
_cell.length_b   1.000
_cell.length_c   1.000
_cell.angle_alpha   90.00
_cell.angle_beta   90.00
_cell.angle_gamma   90.00
#
_symmetry.space_group_name_H-M   'P 1'
#
loop_
_entity.id
_entity.type
_entity.pdbx_description
1 polymer ?
#
loop_
_entity_poly.entity_id
_entity_poly.type
_entity_poly.pdbx_seq_one_letter_code
_entity_poly.pdbx_strand_id
1 'polypeptide(L)'
;MTSSNTVSATPKLWVPGDWNAFFGFGTNILVNMLTLTALLRYVLKLPDALVFGRILPATGLMLFLSTIYYAYLAYQLAKKTGRNDVCALPSGISVPHMFVVVFVIMMPIAAASGDPIKGWEAGLTWVFVQSFVLMAGGFIAPAIRKITPRVALLGALAGVSIAFISLKPALDMYLDPVIGLVCFAILIASWFGGMRYFKGMPAGLVAIAVGSLIAWGGSALGFSFGGMSLDKLGSSFASFGFSVPLPAVSHVFCGFEYLGVILVTAIPFGIYDLVEAMDNVESAEAGGDHFPTTRVLTADGVVSLVGCLLGNPFINAVYIGHPGWKAIGGRIGYSAATGVMVLILSWFGILAVMMALIPVVAISPILLYIGMLIGAQAFQETPRNHAPAVIVALIPQVAAWGKLQIDNALGAAGTNAATVGFDKLGQTGVLYHGLELLGGGAILVSLILAAITALVIDRQFSKAAAFALAGCVLTFFGFMHGEAIGIAKTLPVAGAYLIVAVALQICARSLATAAAPRPAMPSGAEPA
;
A
#
# COMPACT_ATOMS: atom_id res chain seq x y z
N MET A 1 -4.12 36.23 46.30
CA MET A 1 -5.12 35.51 45.48
C MET A 1 -5.26 36.25 44.16
N THR A 2 -4.50 35.85 43.14
CA THR A 2 -4.69 36.31 41.76
C THR A 2 -5.24 35.13 40.97
N SER A 3 -6.55 35.16 40.78
CA SER A 3 -7.29 34.22 39.93
C SER A 3 -6.76 34.31 38.50
N SER A 4 -6.01 33.30 38.05
CA SER A 4 -5.77 33.12 36.63
C SER A 4 -7.09 32.74 35.97
N ASN A 5 -7.69 33.70 35.27
CA ASN A 5 -8.76 33.43 34.32
C ASN A 5 -8.21 32.52 33.22
N THR A 6 -8.34 31.20 33.40
CA THR A 6 -8.25 30.25 32.30
C THR A 6 -9.54 30.35 31.49
N VAL A 7 -9.63 31.40 30.68
CA VAL A 7 -10.60 31.43 29.58
C VAL A 7 -10.33 30.18 28.77
N SER A 8 -11.30 29.25 28.71
CA SER A 8 -11.24 28.09 27.82
C SER A 8 -11.27 28.61 26.39
N ALA A 9 -10.10 28.95 25.85
CA ALA A 9 -9.98 29.46 24.49
C ALA A 9 -10.49 28.38 23.54
N THR A 10 -11.57 28.66 22.84
CA THR A 10 -12.11 27.80 21.79
C THR A 10 -10.98 27.54 20.79
N PRO A 11 -10.64 26.27 20.47
CA PRO A 11 -9.57 25.99 19.52
C PRO A 11 -9.78 26.71 18.20
N LYS A 12 -8.75 27.37 17.68
CA LYS A 12 -8.82 28.01 16.35
C LYS A 12 -8.94 26.93 15.28
N LEU A 13 -10.03 26.96 14.53
CA LEU A 13 -10.28 26.00 13.44
C LEU A 13 -9.41 26.27 12.20
N TRP A 14 -8.97 27.51 11.99
CA TRP A 14 -8.11 27.88 10.87
C TRP A 14 -7.02 28.84 11.33
N VAL A 15 -5.78 28.60 10.88
CA VAL A 15 -4.63 29.48 11.05
C VAL A 15 -3.90 29.67 9.73
N PRO A 16 -3.07 30.73 9.57
CA PRO A 16 -2.37 30.97 8.30
C PRO A 16 -1.53 29.78 7.79
N GLY A 17 -0.96 28.99 8.70
CA GLY A 17 -0.20 27.78 8.35
C GLY A 17 -1.05 26.64 7.75
N ASP A 18 -2.37 26.65 7.95
CA ASP A 18 -3.27 25.70 7.30
C ASP A 18 -3.29 25.87 5.78
N TRP A 19 -2.93 27.04 5.22
CA TRP A 19 -2.78 27.20 3.77
C TRP A 19 -1.63 26.35 3.22
N ASN A 20 -0.48 26.37 3.88
CA ASN A 20 0.68 25.59 3.46
C ASN A 20 0.36 24.09 3.51
N ALA A 21 -0.26 23.66 4.60
CA ALA A 21 -0.68 22.28 4.77
C ALA A 21 -1.79 21.88 3.79
N PHE A 22 -2.76 22.75 3.52
CA PHE A 22 -3.84 22.50 2.56
C PHE A 22 -3.31 22.32 1.14
N PHE A 23 -2.42 23.20 0.67
CA PHE A 23 -1.86 23.05 -0.67
C PHE A 23 -0.94 21.83 -0.77
N GLY A 24 -0.13 21.56 0.24
CA GLY A 24 0.73 20.37 0.25
C GLY A 24 -0.08 19.07 0.31
N PHE A 25 -0.96 18.94 1.29
CA PHE A 25 -1.76 17.75 1.53
C PHE A 25 -2.85 17.56 0.47
N GLY A 26 -3.51 18.64 0.07
CA GLY A 26 -4.50 18.63 -1.01
C GLY A 26 -3.90 18.21 -2.35
N THR A 27 -2.70 18.70 -2.68
CA THR A 27 -1.98 18.23 -3.88
C THR A 27 -1.63 16.74 -3.77
N ASN A 28 -1.20 16.28 -2.58
CA ASN A 28 -0.91 14.87 -2.37
C ASN A 28 -2.14 13.98 -2.63
N ILE A 29 -3.31 14.32 -2.05
CA ILE A 29 -4.54 13.56 -2.30
C ILE A 29 -4.96 13.65 -3.78
N LEU A 30 -4.83 14.82 -4.41
CA LEU A 30 -5.15 14.98 -5.82
C LEU A 30 -4.32 14.05 -6.71
N VAL A 31 -3.01 13.97 -6.47
CA VAL A 31 -2.12 13.06 -7.22
C VAL A 31 -2.53 11.59 -7.00
N ASN A 32 -2.93 11.21 -5.78
CA ASN A 32 -3.43 9.87 -5.50
C ASN A 32 -4.76 9.59 -6.23
N MET A 33 -5.69 10.56 -6.25
CA MET A 33 -6.96 10.48 -6.99
C MET A 33 -6.74 10.36 -8.50
N LEU A 34 -5.75 11.06 -9.05
CA LEU A 34 -5.38 10.88 -10.45
C LEU A 34 -4.79 9.48 -10.66
N THR A 35 -3.87 9.06 -9.79
CA THR A 35 -3.23 7.75 -9.89
C THR A 35 -4.25 6.60 -9.91
N LEU A 36 -5.17 6.54 -8.94
CA LEU A 36 -6.19 5.49 -8.94
C LEU A 36 -7.13 5.56 -10.14
N THR A 37 -7.46 6.76 -10.62
CA THR A 37 -8.29 6.91 -11.82
C THR A 37 -7.57 6.31 -13.03
N ALA A 38 -6.26 6.51 -13.14
CA ALA A 38 -5.46 5.91 -14.19
C ALA A 38 -5.39 4.37 -14.07
N LEU A 39 -5.25 3.85 -12.85
CA LEU A 39 -5.31 2.40 -12.59
C LEU A 39 -6.67 1.81 -13.03
N LEU A 40 -7.78 2.41 -12.63
CA LEU A 40 -9.11 1.92 -12.99
C LEU A 40 -9.35 1.93 -14.51
N ARG A 41 -8.95 2.99 -15.20
CA ARG A 41 -9.21 3.17 -16.64
C ARG A 41 -8.24 2.41 -17.55
N TYR A 42 -6.94 2.46 -17.26
CA TYR A 42 -5.93 1.96 -18.19
C TYR A 42 -5.42 0.57 -17.81
N VAL A 43 -5.48 0.24 -16.52
CA VAL A 43 -5.03 -1.07 -16.02
C VAL A 43 -6.19 -2.05 -16.00
N LEU A 44 -7.30 -1.72 -15.34
CA LEU A 44 -8.47 -2.60 -15.31
C LEU A 44 -9.38 -2.46 -16.53
N LYS A 45 -9.32 -1.34 -17.26
CA LYS A 45 -10.21 -1.03 -18.38
C LYS A 45 -11.68 -0.96 -17.97
N LEU A 46 -11.96 -0.42 -16.78
CA LEU A 46 -13.33 -0.20 -16.31
C LEU A 46 -14.04 0.87 -17.16
N PRO A 47 -15.36 0.74 -17.37
CA PRO A 47 -16.13 1.76 -18.08
C PRO A 47 -16.07 3.12 -17.38
N ASP A 48 -15.88 4.18 -18.16
CA ASP A 48 -15.80 5.56 -17.65
C ASP A 48 -17.04 5.97 -16.82
N ALA A 49 -18.23 5.52 -17.22
CA ALA A 49 -19.46 5.76 -16.48
C ALA A 49 -19.42 5.18 -15.05
N LEU A 50 -18.77 4.03 -14.86
CA LEU A 50 -18.60 3.43 -13.54
C LEU A 50 -17.53 4.18 -12.73
N VAL A 51 -16.39 4.49 -13.38
CA VAL A 51 -15.26 5.16 -12.72
C VAL A 51 -15.66 6.56 -12.24
N PHE A 52 -16.15 7.41 -13.16
CA PHE A 52 -16.47 8.81 -12.86
C PHE A 52 -17.84 8.99 -12.21
N GLY A 53 -18.81 8.12 -12.53
CA GLY A 53 -20.18 8.23 -12.02
C GLY A 53 -20.41 7.55 -10.67
N ARG A 54 -19.57 6.58 -10.28
CA ARG A 54 -19.76 5.82 -9.03
C ARG A 54 -18.51 5.71 -8.16
N ILE A 55 -17.40 5.21 -8.71
CA ILE A 55 -16.21 4.90 -7.92
C ILE A 55 -15.61 6.19 -7.35
N LEU A 56 -15.30 7.17 -8.19
CA LEU A 56 -14.69 8.43 -7.73
C LEU A 56 -15.58 9.23 -6.78
N PRO A 57 -16.90 9.35 -6.99
CA PRO A 57 -17.79 9.95 -6.00
C PRO A 57 -17.80 9.23 -4.65
N ALA A 58 -17.72 7.89 -4.64
CA ALA A 58 -17.63 7.09 -3.42
C ALA A 58 -16.29 7.28 -2.72
N THR A 59 -15.19 7.28 -3.48
CA THR A 59 -13.85 7.56 -2.98
C THR A 59 -13.76 8.96 -2.39
N GLY A 60 -14.32 9.97 -3.07
CA GLY A 60 -14.33 11.36 -2.59
C GLY A 60 -15.14 11.54 -1.32
N LEU A 61 -16.30 10.87 -1.21
CA LEU A 61 -17.08 10.86 0.03
C LEU A 61 -16.31 10.17 1.17
N MET A 62 -15.68 9.02 0.92
CA MET A 62 -14.84 8.34 1.91
C MET A 62 -13.74 9.28 2.43
N LEU A 63 -13.00 9.94 1.53
CA LEU A 63 -11.93 10.86 1.88
C LEU A 63 -12.42 12.09 2.65
N PHE A 64 -13.58 12.63 2.27
CA PHE A 64 -14.25 13.70 3.01
C PHE A 64 -14.58 13.26 4.44
N LEU A 65 -15.21 12.09 4.61
CA LEU A 65 -15.56 11.57 5.93
C LEU A 65 -14.32 11.36 6.81
N SER A 66 -13.26 10.78 6.24
CA SER A 66 -11.99 10.55 6.94
C SER A 66 -11.37 11.86 7.44
N THR A 67 -11.14 12.79 6.53
CA THR A 67 -10.45 14.06 6.84
C THR A 67 -11.24 14.93 7.82
N ILE A 68 -12.58 14.96 7.71
CA ILE A 68 -13.45 15.65 8.66
C ILE A 68 -13.40 14.98 10.03
N TYR A 69 -13.41 13.65 10.09
CA TYR A 69 -13.28 12.93 11.35
C TYR A 69 -11.94 13.20 12.04
N TYR A 70 -10.83 13.22 11.31
CA TYR A 70 -9.52 13.54 11.88
C TYR A 70 -9.38 15.01 12.30
N ALA A 71 -9.99 15.94 11.56
CA ALA A 71 -10.13 17.32 12.01
C ALA A 71 -10.94 17.41 13.32
N TYR A 72 -12.02 16.65 13.44
CA TYR A 72 -12.81 16.55 14.67
C TYR A 72 -12.02 15.95 15.84
N LEU A 73 -11.24 14.88 15.63
CA LEU A 73 -10.37 14.33 16.66
C LEU A 73 -9.32 15.34 17.13
N ALA A 74 -8.72 16.09 16.21
CA ALA A 74 -7.77 17.15 16.53
C ALA A 74 -8.42 18.29 17.30
N TYR A 75 -9.64 18.69 16.92
CA TYR A 75 -10.43 19.67 17.66
C TYR A 75 -10.72 19.22 19.10
N GLN A 76 -11.12 17.96 19.29
CA GLN A 76 -11.36 17.40 20.62
C GLN A 76 -10.09 17.35 21.46
N LEU A 77 -8.95 16.99 20.86
CA LEU A 77 -7.66 16.99 21.53
C LEU A 77 -7.23 18.41 21.92
N ALA A 78 -7.39 19.39 21.02
CA ALA A 78 -7.13 20.80 21.28
C ALA A 78 -8.00 21.33 22.43
N LYS A 79 -9.30 21.01 22.42
CA LYS A 79 -10.24 21.39 23.48
C LYS A 79 -9.88 20.77 24.83
N LYS A 80 -9.49 19.49 24.84
CA LYS A 80 -9.09 18.77 26.07
C LYS A 80 -7.79 19.30 26.67
N THR A 81 -6.85 19.70 25.83
CA THR A 81 -5.50 20.13 26.25
C THR A 81 -5.36 21.65 26.40
N GLY A 82 -6.34 22.43 25.94
CA GLY A 82 -6.27 23.90 25.90
C GLY A 82 -5.24 24.44 24.89
N ARG A 83 -4.74 23.58 24.00
CA ARG A 83 -3.67 23.91 23.03
C ARG A 83 -4.24 24.40 21.71
N ASN A 84 -3.55 25.36 21.09
CA ASN A 84 -3.87 25.87 19.75
C ASN A 84 -2.88 25.39 18.68
N ASP A 85 -1.92 24.53 19.06
CA ASP A 85 -0.90 23.99 18.15
C ASP A 85 -1.20 22.55 17.68
N VAL A 86 -2.35 21.98 18.04
CA VAL A 86 -2.73 20.61 17.65
C VAL A 86 -2.93 20.53 16.14
N CYS A 87 -2.29 19.53 15.52
CA CYS A 87 -2.44 19.22 14.11
C CYS A 87 -3.43 18.07 13.91
N ALA A 88 -4.22 18.10 12.84
CA ALA A 88 -5.00 16.94 12.43
C ALA A 88 -4.10 15.84 11.87
N LEU A 89 -4.53 14.58 12.04
CA LEU A 89 -3.87 13.47 11.35
C LEU A 89 -4.13 13.62 9.84
N PRO A 90 -3.10 13.57 8.99
CA PRO A 90 -3.30 13.48 7.55
C PRO A 90 -3.86 12.09 7.22
N SER A 91 -4.90 12.02 6.40
CA SER A 91 -5.52 10.75 6.00
C SER A 91 -5.89 10.74 4.53
N GLY A 92 -5.71 9.61 3.87
CA GLY A 92 -6.20 9.44 2.51
C GLY A 92 -6.23 7.98 2.10
N ILE A 93 -6.24 7.74 0.80
CA ILE A 93 -6.16 6.37 0.29
C ILE A 93 -4.79 5.80 0.60
N SER A 94 -4.75 4.59 1.14
CA SER A 94 -3.48 3.90 1.35
C SER A 94 -2.83 3.59 0.01
N VAL A 95 -1.71 4.24 -0.25
CA VAL A 95 -1.00 4.13 -1.54
C VAL A 95 -0.52 2.69 -1.79
N PRO A 96 0.13 1.98 -0.86
CA PRO A 96 0.51 0.58 -1.08
C PRO A 96 -0.70 -0.30 -1.39
N HIS A 97 -1.79 -0.17 -0.62
CA HIS A 97 -2.98 -0.98 -0.79
C HIS A 97 -3.74 -0.69 -2.08
N MET A 98 -3.73 0.57 -2.55
CA MET A 98 -4.32 0.96 -3.83
C MET A 98 -3.75 0.16 -5.00
N PHE A 99 -2.44 -0.07 -5.01
CA PHE A 99 -1.82 -0.86 -6.07
C PHE A 99 -1.99 -2.35 -5.85
N VAL A 100 -1.89 -2.81 -4.60
CA VAL A 100 -2.12 -4.20 -4.24
C VAL A 100 -3.50 -4.64 -4.70
N VAL A 101 -4.56 -3.91 -4.34
CA VAL A 101 -5.93 -4.29 -4.69
C VAL A 101 -6.07 -4.31 -6.21
N VAL A 102 -5.48 -3.36 -6.94
CA VAL A 102 -5.52 -3.32 -8.40
C VAL A 102 -4.76 -4.48 -9.04
N PHE A 103 -3.48 -4.67 -8.72
CA PHE A 103 -2.59 -5.58 -9.45
C PHE A 103 -2.61 -7.01 -8.94
N VAL A 104 -2.88 -7.21 -7.65
CA VAL A 104 -2.85 -8.54 -7.02
C VAL A 104 -4.25 -9.14 -6.95
N ILE A 105 -5.32 -8.32 -6.91
CA ILE A 105 -6.70 -8.79 -6.72
C ILE A 105 -7.55 -8.54 -7.96
N MET A 106 -7.79 -7.28 -8.29
CA MET A 106 -8.79 -6.92 -9.29
C MET A 106 -8.33 -7.30 -10.70
N MET A 107 -7.08 -7.04 -11.07
CA MET A 107 -6.56 -7.35 -12.41
C MET A 107 -6.54 -8.86 -12.68
N PRO A 108 -5.97 -9.73 -11.82
CA PRO A 108 -5.97 -11.17 -12.10
C PRO A 108 -7.39 -11.75 -12.22
N ILE A 109 -8.32 -11.30 -11.38
CA ILE A 109 -9.72 -11.75 -11.44
C ILE A 109 -10.43 -11.22 -12.69
N ALA A 110 -10.21 -9.95 -13.07
CA ALA A 110 -10.74 -9.39 -14.31
C ALA A 110 -10.19 -10.14 -15.54
N ALA A 111 -8.90 -10.47 -15.54
CA ALA A 111 -8.27 -11.22 -16.63
C ALA A 111 -8.80 -12.66 -16.72
N ALA A 112 -8.92 -13.36 -15.59
CA ALA A 112 -9.41 -14.73 -15.54
C ALA A 112 -10.91 -14.85 -15.91
N SER A 113 -11.73 -13.88 -15.52
CA SER A 113 -13.15 -13.84 -15.84
C SER A 113 -13.45 -13.27 -17.23
N GLY A 114 -12.51 -12.51 -17.80
CA GLY A 114 -12.74 -11.71 -19.01
C GLY A 114 -13.65 -10.48 -18.79
N ASP A 115 -13.98 -10.15 -17.54
CA ASP A 115 -14.88 -9.05 -17.19
C ASP A 115 -14.24 -8.11 -16.13
N PRO A 116 -13.93 -6.85 -16.50
CA PRO A 116 -13.45 -5.83 -15.57
C PRO A 116 -14.37 -5.61 -14.35
N ILE A 117 -15.68 -5.79 -14.50
CA ILE A 117 -16.65 -5.60 -13.42
C ILE A 117 -16.45 -6.62 -12.32
N LYS A 118 -16.17 -7.89 -12.66
CA LYS A 118 -15.83 -8.93 -11.68
C LYS A 118 -14.56 -8.58 -10.90
N GLY A 119 -13.57 -7.99 -11.56
CA GLY A 119 -12.39 -7.44 -10.89
C GLY A 119 -12.75 -6.34 -9.88
N TRP A 120 -13.63 -5.41 -10.26
CA TRP A 120 -14.13 -4.37 -9.35
C TRP A 120 -14.88 -4.94 -8.15
N GLU A 121 -15.80 -5.89 -8.37
CA GLU A 121 -16.55 -6.58 -7.30
C GLU A 121 -15.62 -7.31 -6.32
N ALA A 122 -14.57 -7.96 -6.84
CA ALA A 122 -13.55 -8.57 -6.01
C ALA A 122 -12.77 -7.53 -5.17
N GLY A 123 -12.44 -6.38 -5.77
CA GLY A 123 -11.81 -5.26 -5.05
C GLY A 123 -12.71 -4.71 -3.93
N LEU A 124 -14.02 -4.58 -4.18
CA LEU A 124 -14.98 -4.19 -3.15
C LEU A 124 -15.02 -5.18 -2.00
N THR A 125 -15.12 -6.47 -2.31
CA THR A 125 -15.13 -7.55 -1.31
C THR A 125 -13.83 -7.57 -0.50
N TRP A 126 -12.70 -7.33 -1.16
CA TRP A 126 -11.40 -7.22 -0.51
C TRP A 126 -11.38 -6.08 0.50
N VAL A 127 -11.84 -4.88 0.13
CA VAL A 127 -11.96 -3.74 1.06
C VAL A 127 -12.94 -4.04 2.19
N PHE A 128 -14.06 -4.69 1.90
CA PHE A 128 -15.06 -5.07 2.89
C PHE A 128 -14.43 -5.94 3.98
N VAL A 129 -13.77 -7.05 3.58
CA VAL A 129 -13.08 -7.95 4.51
C VAL A 129 -11.97 -7.22 5.26
N GLN A 130 -11.13 -6.47 4.56
CA GLN A 130 -10.01 -5.75 5.15
C GLN A 130 -10.49 -4.75 6.20
N SER A 131 -11.60 -4.04 5.96
CA SER A 131 -12.19 -3.08 6.91
C SER A 131 -12.52 -3.73 8.26
N PHE A 132 -13.04 -4.96 8.25
CA PHE A 132 -13.27 -5.73 9.49
C PHE A 132 -11.96 -6.18 10.14
N VAL A 133 -10.96 -6.56 9.34
CA VAL A 133 -9.62 -6.88 9.85
C VAL A 133 -9.01 -5.66 10.55
N LEU A 134 -9.18 -4.44 10.04
CA LEU A 134 -8.74 -3.21 10.69
C LEU A 134 -9.45 -2.96 12.03
N MET A 135 -10.78 -3.05 12.02
CA MET A 135 -11.58 -2.84 13.22
C MET A 135 -11.26 -3.87 14.32
N ALA A 136 -11.12 -5.16 13.96
CA ALA A 136 -10.71 -6.22 14.88
C ALA A 136 -9.24 -6.08 15.29
N GLY A 137 -8.41 -5.62 14.34
CA GLY A 137 -7.00 -5.41 14.49
C GLY A 137 -6.62 -4.39 15.54
N GLY A 138 -7.47 -3.41 15.83
CA GLY A 138 -7.28 -2.48 16.95
C GLY A 138 -7.03 -3.16 18.30
N PHE A 139 -7.46 -4.42 18.47
CA PHE A 139 -7.25 -5.21 19.69
C PHE A 139 -6.03 -6.13 19.62
N ILE A 140 -5.65 -6.58 18.42
CA ILE A 140 -4.62 -7.63 18.20
C ILE A 140 -3.29 -7.02 17.72
N ALA A 141 -3.33 -5.85 17.08
CA ALA A 141 -2.18 -5.20 16.46
C ALA A 141 -1.00 -4.97 17.42
N PRO A 142 -1.19 -4.59 18.70
CA PRO A 142 -0.07 -4.48 19.65
C PRO A 142 0.67 -5.82 19.85
N ALA A 143 -0.05 -6.94 19.84
CA ALA A 143 0.55 -8.26 19.97
C ALA A 143 1.34 -8.65 18.71
N ILE A 144 0.76 -8.42 17.52
CA ILE A 144 1.42 -8.74 16.24
C ILE A 144 2.70 -7.92 16.05
N ARG A 145 2.65 -6.61 16.34
CA ARG A 145 3.83 -5.73 16.28
C ARG A 145 4.94 -6.20 17.21
N LYS A 146 4.59 -6.72 18.39
CA LYS A 146 5.56 -7.18 19.39
C LYS A 146 6.28 -8.47 18.98
N ILE A 147 5.61 -9.36 18.24
CA ILE A 147 6.16 -10.68 17.88
C ILE A 147 6.85 -10.70 16.52
N THR A 148 6.43 -9.84 15.59
CA THR A 148 6.90 -9.86 14.19
C THR A 148 8.09 -8.93 14.00
N PRO A 149 9.23 -9.42 13.46
CA PRO A 149 10.36 -8.56 13.11
C PRO A 149 9.96 -7.47 12.12
N ARG A 150 10.38 -6.21 12.36
CA ARG A 150 10.07 -5.06 11.50
C ARG A 150 10.43 -5.31 10.02
N VAL A 151 11.55 -6.00 9.78
CA VAL A 151 12.01 -6.36 8.42
C VAL A 151 11.07 -7.32 7.68
N ALA A 152 10.32 -8.17 8.39
CA ALA A 152 9.37 -9.08 7.76
C ALA A 152 8.18 -8.32 7.18
N LEU A 153 7.72 -7.27 7.88
CA LEU A 153 6.63 -6.41 7.43
C LEU A 153 7.09 -5.50 6.29
N LEU A 154 8.19 -4.76 6.49
CA LEU A 154 8.70 -3.82 5.49
C LEU A 154 9.25 -4.52 4.24
N GLY A 155 9.94 -5.65 4.39
CA GLY A 155 10.51 -6.41 3.27
C GLY A 155 9.45 -7.01 2.35
N ALA A 156 8.36 -7.54 2.90
CA ALA A 156 7.26 -8.08 2.09
C ALA A 156 6.64 -6.99 1.19
N LEU A 157 6.49 -5.78 1.71
CA LEU A 157 5.98 -4.63 0.96
C LEU A 157 6.96 -4.14 -0.09
N ALA A 158 8.25 -4.09 0.24
CA ALA A 158 9.29 -3.75 -0.73
C ALA A 158 9.26 -4.72 -1.92
N GLY A 159 8.99 -6.00 -1.67
CA GLY A 159 8.82 -7.00 -2.72
C GLY A 159 7.61 -6.68 -3.60
N VAL A 160 6.45 -6.44 -2.98
CA VAL A 160 5.23 -6.07 -3.71
C VAL A 160 5.41 -4.76 -4.47
N SER A 161 6.07 -3.78 -3.87
CA SER A 161 6.27 -2.46 -4.45
C SER A 161 7.18 -2.52 -5.67
N ILE A 162 8.29 -3.23 -5.57
CA ILE A 162 9.19 -3.40 -6.72
C ILE A 162 8.48 -4.20 -7.81
N ALA A 163 7.92 -5.36 -7.47
CA ALA A 163 7.37 -6.30 -8.45
C ALA A 163 6.10 -5.78 -9.15
N PHE A 164 5.13 -5.24 -8.40
CA PHE A 164 3.80 -4.89 -8.93
C PHE A 164 3.55 -3.38 -9.04
N ILE A 165 4.22 -2.54 -8.25
CA ILE A 165 4.02 -1.08 -8.28
C ILE A 165 5.01 -0.40 -9.23
N SER A 166 6.30 -0.73 -9.15
CA SER A 166 7.36 -0.03 -9.88
C SER A 166 7.55 -0.52 -11.31
N LEU A 167 7.51 -1.83 -11.54
CA LEU A 167 7.93 -2.39 -12.83
C LEU A 167 7.01 -1.97 -13.99
N LYS A 168 5.69 -2.05 -13.84
CA LYS A 168 4.78 -1.64 -14.93
C LYS A 168 4.95 -0.16 -15.32
N PRO A 169 4.90 0.80 -14.38
CA PRO A 169 5.11 2.20 -14.71
C PRO A 169 6.49 2.48 -15.29
N ALA A 170 7.53 1.77 -14.82
CA ALA A 170 8.85 1.84 -15.45
C ALA A 170 8.78 1.41 -16.92
N LEU A 171 8.14 0.28 -17.23
CA LEU A 171 7.95 -0.17 -18.62
C LEU A 171 7.13 0.84 -19.45
N ASP A 172 6.03 1.36 -18.91
CA ASP A 172 5.19 2.36 -19.60
C ASP A 172 5.99 3.65 -19.91
N MET A 173 6.92 4.07 -19.04
CA MET A 173 7.80 5.21 -19.31
C MET A 173 8.74 4.97 -20.49
N TYR A 174 9.20 3.73 -20.71
CA TYR A 174 10.06 3.38 -21.84
C TYR A 174 9.27 3.21 -23.15
N LEU A 175 7.96 2.99 -23.08
CA LEU A 175 7.09 3.03 -24.27
C LEU A 175 6.89 4.47 -24.78
N ASP A 176 6.90 5.47 -23.90
CA ASP A 176 6.82 6.89 -24.21
C ASP A 176 7.97 7.70 -23.57
N PRO A 177 9.23 7.49 -24.02
CA PRO A 177 10.43 7.89 -23.28
C PRO A 177 10.59 9.42 -23.15
N VAL A 178 10.12 10.18 -24.13
CA VAL A 178 10.26 11.66 -24.12
C VAL A 178 9.52 12.26 -22.93
N ILE A 179 8.28 11.81 -22.66
CA ILE A 179 7.51 12.27 -21.50
C ILE A 179 8.01 11.55 -20.25
N GLY A 180 8.10 10.22 -20.30
CA GLY A 180 8.37 9.38 -19.14
C GLY A 180 9.72 9.69 -18.48
N LEU A 181 10.81 9.71 -19.25
CA LEU A 181 12.15 9.93 -18.70
C LEU A 181 12.36 11.38 -18.23
N VAL A 182 11.79 12.37 -18.93
CA VAL A 182 11.88 13.78 -18.50
C VAL A 182 11.13 13.98 -17.19
N CYS A 183 9.90 13.47 -17.09
CA CYS A 183 9.13 13.54 -15.86
C CYS A 183 9.85 12.81 -14.72
N PHE A 184 10.45 11.66 -14.98
CA PHE A 184 11.21 10.91 -13.99
C PHE A 184 12.47 11.64 -13.51
N ALA A 185 13.22 12.26 -14.41
CA ALA A 185 14.40 13.05 -14.07
C ALA A 185 14.04 14.23 -13.16
N ILE A 186 12.91 14.90 -13.42
CA ILE A 186 12.37 15.96 -12.57
C ILE A 186 12.11 15.43 -11.14
N LEU A 187 11.44 14.27 -11.03
CA LEU A 187 11.13 13.70 -9.73
C LEU A 187 12.39 13.29 -8.95
N ILE A 188 13.36 12.62 -9.59
CA ILE A 188 14.62 12.25 -8.94
C ILE A 188 15.38 13.49 -8.45
N ALA A 189 15.51 14.51 -9.30
CA ALA A 189 16.26 15.71 -8.96
C ALA A 189 15.71 16.39 -7.70
N SER A 190 14.40 16.42 -7.53
CA SER A 190 13.79 17.04 -6.36
C SER A 190 13.71 16.12 -5.15
N TRP A 191 13.17 14.91 -5.32
CA TRP A 191 12.83 14.05 -4.21
C TRP A 191 14.03 13.28 -3.63
N PHE A 192 15.05 12.97 -4.43
CA PHE A 192 16.31 12.41 -3.93
C PHE A 192 17.45 13.43 -3.95
N GLY A 193 17.51 14.29 -4.96
CA GLY A 193 18.54 15.32 -5.09
C GLY A 193 18.31 16.56 -4.21
N GLY A 194 17.16 16.68 -3.54
CA GLY A 194 16.83 17.82 -2.68
C GLY A 194 16.58 19.13 -3.43
N MET A 195 16.49 19.09 -4.76
CA MET A 195 16.30 20.27 -5.59
C MET A 195 14.89 20.84 -5.36
N ARG A 196 14.80 22.14 -5.07
CA ARG A 196 13.53 22.85 -4.90
C ARG A 196 13.17 23.61 -6.17
N TYR A 197 12.06 23.23 -6.80
CA TYR A 197 11.53 23.96 -7.95
C TYR A 197 11.04 25.36 -7.57
N PHE A 198 10.79 26.20 -8.59
CA PHE A 198 10.39 27.59 -8.43
C PHE A 198 9.28 27.75 -7.37
N LYS A 199 9.49 28.65 -6.40
CA LYS A 199 8.58 28.91 -5.26
C LYS A 199 8.22 27.69 -4.40
N GLY A 200 9.01 26.62 -4.44
CA GLY A 200 8.75 25.40 -3.66
C GLY A 200 7.59 24.56 -4.21
N MET A 201 7.28 24.67 -5.52
CA MET A 201 6.26 23.85 -6.13
C MET A 201 6.56 22.34 -5.96
N PRO A 202 5.55 21.52 -5.64
CA PRO A 202 5.69 20.07 -5.56
C PRO A 202 6.23 19.48 -6.87
N ALA A 203 7.26 18.64 -6.79
CA ALA A 203 7.89 18.03 -7.96
C ALA A 203 6.90 17.26 -8.86
N GLY A 204 5.91 16.59 -8.26
CA GLY A 204 4.84 15.91 -9.00
C GLY A 204 4.04 16.86 -9.91
N LEU A 205 3.71 18.06 -9.44
CA LEU A 205 3.02 19.07 -10.25
C LEU A 205 3.92 19.59 -11.39
N VAL A 206 5.21 19.78 -11.11
CA VAL A 206 6.18 20.20 -12.13
C VAL A 206 6.33 19.12 -13.20
N ALA A 207 6.45 17.85 -12.81
CA ALA A 207 6.53 16.73 -13.74
C ALA A 207 5.26 16.64 -14.61
N ILE A 208 4.08 16.73 -13.99
CA ILE A 208 2.80 16.75 -14.71
C ILE A 208 2.72 17.94 -15.69
N ALA A 209 3.09 19.14 -15.25
CA ALA A 209 3.05 20.34 -16.09
C ALA A 209 4.01 20.23 -17.28
N VAL A 210 5.26 19.84 -17.04
CA VAL A 210 6.27 19.66 -18.10
C VAL A 210 5.85 18.52 -19.04
N GLY A 211 5.40 17.39 -18.51
CA GLY A 211 4.91 16.27 -19.31
C GLY A 211 3.71 16.65 -20.18
N SER A 212 2.78 17.44 -19.65
CA SER A 212 1.64 17.97 -20.39
C SER A 212 2.09 18.94 -21.49
N LEU A 213 3.03 19.84 -21.19
CA LEU A 213 3.59 20.77 -22.19
C LEU A 213 4.27 20.02 -23.34
N ILE A 214 5.02 18.96 -23.03
CA ILE A 214 5.66 18.10 -24.06
C ILE A 214 4.59 17.38 -24.88
N ALA A 215 3.56 16.82 -24.24
CA ALA A 215 2.49 16.10 -24.94
C ALA A 215 1.71 17.02 -25.88
N TRP A 216 1.20 18.15 -25.38
CA TRP A 216 0.41 19.10 -26.16
C TRP A 216 1.25 19.86 -27.18
N GLY A 217 2.46 20.27 -26.83
CA GLY A 217 3.41 20.91 -27.75
C GLY A 217 3.82 19.97 -28.88
N GLY A 218 4.10 18.70 -28.55
CA GLY A 218 4.35 17.66 -29.55
C GLY A 218 3.15 17.42 -30.46
N SER A 219 1.94 17.33 -29.90
CA SER A 219 0.70 17.18 -30.66
C SER A 219 0.48 18.34 -31.63
N ALA A 220 0.73 19.58 -31.21
CA ALA A 220 0.65 20.76 -32.07
C ALA A 220 1.68 20.75 -33.21
N LEU A 221 2.83 20.09 -33.01
CA LEU A 221 3.89 19.92 -34.00
C LEU A 221 3.72 18.66 -34.87
N GLY A 222 2.62 17.90 -34.69
CA GLY A 222 2.33 16.69 -35.46
C GLY A 222 2.89 15.38 -34.87
N PHE A 223 3.48 15.41 -33.67
CA PHE A 223 3.94 14.21 -32.96
C PHE A 223 2.86 13.67 -32.01
N SER A 224 2.70 12.34 -31.96
CA SER A 224 1.68 11.68 -31.13
C SER A 224 2.18 11.28 -29.73
N PHE A 225 2.75 12.22 -28.97
CA PHE A 225 3.22 11.93 -27.61
C PHE A 225 2.07 11.85 -26.60
N GLY A 226 2.05 10.81 -25.77
CA GLY A 226 1.12 10.68 -24.63
C GLY A 226 -0.37 10.51 -25.01
N GLY A 227 -0.69 10.32 -26.29
CA GLY A 227 -2.05 10.00 -26.76
C GLY A 227 -3.11 11.09 -26.55
N MET A 228 -2.68 12.35 -26.39
CA MET A 228 -3.54 13.53 -26.19
C MET A 228 -4.23 13.94 -27.50
N SER A 229 -5.49 14.37 -27.42
CA SER A 229 -6.22 14.96 -28.54
C SER A 229 -7.26 15.98 -28.09
N LEU A 230 -7.51 16.99 -28.92
CA LEU A 230 -8.54 18.01 -28.66
C LEU A 230 -9.94 17.39 -28.57
N ASP A 231 -10.23 16.36 -29.37
CA ASP A 231 -11.52 15.66 -29.35
C ASP A 231 -11.77 14.92 -28.02
N LYS A 232 -10.71 14.30 -27.46
CA LYS A 232 -10.79 13.66 -26.13
C LYS A 232 -11.00 14.70 -25.03
N LEU A 233 -10.38 15.87 -25.15
CA LEU A 233 -10.59 16.97 -24.21
C LEU A 233 -12.02 17.51 -24.31
N GLY A 234 -12.52 17.78 -25.51
CA GLY A 234 -13.90 18.24 -25.74
C GLY A 234 -14.94 17.26 -25.19
N SER A 235 -14.76 15.97 -25.46
CA SER A 235 -15.65 14.91 -24.94
C SER A 235 -15.56 14.75 -23.42
N SER A 236 -14.44 15.09 -22.78
CA SER A 236 -14.33 15.04 -21.31
C SER A 236 -15.25 16.03 -20.59
N PHE A 237 -15.63 17.14 -21.23
CA PHE A 237 -16.60 18.08 -20.69
C PHE A 237 -18.01 17.49 -20.64
N ALA A 238 -18.32 16.47 -21.45
CA ALA A 238 -19.59 15.75 -21.33
C ALA A 238 -19.68 14.93 -20.02
N SER A 239 -18.54 14.62 -19.42
CA SER A 239 -18.47 13.99 -18.09
C SER A 239 -18.57 15.01 -16.95
N PHE A 240 -18.60 16.31 -17.24
CA PHE A 240 -18.88 17.34 -16.25
C PHE A 240 -20.34 17.25 -15.83
N GLY A 241 -20.57 16.99 -14.56
CA GLY A 241 -21.90 16.76 -14.03
C GLY A 241 -21.87 16.45 -12.55
N PHE A 242 -23.03 16.39 -11.93
CA PHE A 242 -23.16 16.06 -10.52
C PHE A 242 -23.41 14.57 -10.34
N SER A 243 -22.44 13.86 -9.79
CA SER A 243 -22.52 12.43 -9.49
C SER A 243 -22.39 12.21 -7.98
N VAL A 244 -23.36 11.52 -7.40
CA VAL A 244 -23.33 11.11 -5.99
C VAL A 244 -23.12 9.60 -5.90
N PRO A 245 -22.39 9.12 -4.88
CA PRO A 245 -22.20 7.70 -4.70
C PRO A 245 -23.54 6.99 -4.44
N LEU A 246 -23.81 5.94 -5.20
CA LEU A 246 -24.98 5.09 -5.04
C LEU A 246 -24.61 3.79 -4.33
N PRO A 247 -25.45 3.25 -3.42
CA PRO A 247 -25.20 1.97 -2.78
C PRO A 247 -24.81 0.88 -3.78
N ALA A 248 -23.71 0.19 -3.50
CA ALA A 248 -23.14 -0.88 -4.32
C ALA A 248 -23.11 -2.21 -3.54
N VAL A 249 -23.95 -2.34 -2.51
CA VAL A 249 -23.97 -3.49 -1.58
C VAL A 249 -24.05 -4.82 -2.33
N SER A 250 -24.90 -4.93 -3.35
CA SER A 250 -25.00 -6.15 -4.17
C SER A 250 -23.66 -6.51 -4.83
N HIS A 251 -22.95 -5.54 -5.41
CA HIS A 251 -21.64 -5.72 -6.02
C HIS A 251 -20.56 -6.14 -5.02
N VAL A 252 -20.64 -5.64 -3.77
CA VAL A 252 -19.79 -6.14 -2.68
C VAL A 252 -20.05 -7.63 -2.45
N PHE A 253 -21.30 -8.07 -2.38
CA PHE A 253 -21.60 -9.49 -2.14
C PHE A 253 -21.34 -10.38 -3.36
N CYS A 254 -21.40 -9.85 -4.59
CA CYS A 254 -21.02 -10.60 -5.79
C CYS A 254 -19.56 -11.06 -5.75
N GLY A 255 -18.64 -10.22 -5.25
CA GLY A 255 -17.23 -10.58 -5.20
C GLY A 255 -16.87 -11.64 -4.13
N PHE A 256 -17.81 -12.03 -3.27
CA PHE A 256 -17.62 -13.17 -2.35
C PHE A 256 -17.44 -14.50 -3.08
N GLU A 257 -17.80 -14.58 -4.36
CA GLU A 257 -17.42 -15.68 -5.25
C GLU A 257 -15.90 -15.95 -5.21
N TYR A 258 -15.09 -14.89 -5.03
CA TYR A 258 -13.62 -14.96 -4.99
C TYR A 258 -13.05 -14.94 -3.58
N LEU A 259 -13.86 -15.18 -2.54
CA LEU A 259 -13.48 -15.03 -1.13
C LEU A 259 -12.23 -15.82 -0.76
N GLY A 260 -12.04 -17.02 -1.34
CA GLY A 260 -10.85 -17.84 -1.10
C GLY A 260 -9.55 -17.11 -1.42
N VAL A 261 -9.45 -16.50 -2.60
CA VAL A 261 -8.26 -15.73 -3.04
C VAL A 261 -8.14 -14.42 -2.29
N ILE A 262 -9.28 -13.77 -2.03
CA ILE A 262 -9.35 -12.50 -1.31
C ILE A 262 -8.83 -12.65 0.13
N LEU A 263 -9.20 -13.71 0.85
CA LEU A 263 -8.78 -13.91 2.25
C LEU A 263 -7.27 -14.09 2.41
N VAL A 264 -6.61 -14.75 1.45
CA VAL A 264 -5.15 -14.96 1.46
C VAL A 264 -4.39 -13.62 1.43
N THR A 265 -4.99 -12.57 0.88
CA THR A 265 -4.34 -11.27 0.70
C THR A 265 -4.90 -10.20 1.64
N ALA A 266 -6.22 -10.13 1.82
CA ALA A 266 -6.89 -9.11 2.65
C ALA A 266 -6.44 -9.16 4.12
N ILE A 267 -6.21 -10.35 4.68
CA ILE A 267 -5.79 -10.49 6.08
C ILE A 267 -4.33 -10.01 6.27
N PRO A 268 -3.33 -10.49 5.52
CA PRO A 268 -1.95 -9.99 5.67
C PRO A 268 -1.81 -8.49 5.42
N PHE A 269 -2.51 -7.96 4.41
CA PHE A 269 -2.49 -6.53 4.14
C PHE A 269 -3.22 -5.73 5.20
N GLY A 270 -4.35 -6.21 5.73
CA GLY A 270 -4.98 -5.60 6.90
C GLY A 270 -4.04 -5.58 8.11
N ILE A 271 -3.25 -6.63 8.35
CA ILE A 271 -2.22 -6.66 9.40
C ILE A 271 -1.13 -5.62 9.16
N TYR A 272 -0.70 -5.46 7.92
CA TYR A 272 0.27 -4.43 7.57
C TYR A 272 -0.28 -3.02 7.81
N ASP A 273 -1.48 -2.74 7.31
CA ASP A 273 -2.16 -1.45 7.46
C ASP A 273 -2.34 -1.07 8.94
N LEU A 274 -2.62 -2.06 9.78
CA LEU A 274 -2.65 -1.90 11.24
C LEU A 274 -1.30 -1.41 11.79
N VAL A 275 -0.18 -1.99 11.34
CA VAL A 275 1.15 -1.57 11.78
C VAL A 275 1.49 -0.18 11.23
N GLU A 276 1.16 0.11 9.98
CA GLU A 276 1.38 1.43 9.36
C GLU A 276 0.62 2.53 10.12
N ALA A 277 -0.67 2.32 10.37
CA ALA A 277 -1.47 3.28 11.12
C ALA A 277 -1.00 3.44 12.58
N MET A 278 -0.51 2.38 13.23
CA MET A 278 0.12 2.46 14.55
C MET A 278 1.38 3.34 14.53
N ASP A 279 2.28 3.10 13.58
CA ASP A 279 3.52 3.87 13.43
C ASP A 279 3.22 5.36 13.12
N ASN A 280 2.16 5.63 12.35
CA ASN A 280 1.73 6.99 12.05
C ASN A 280 1.12 7.71 13.26
N VAL A 281 0.37 7.00 14.11
CA VAL A 281 -0.13 7.54 15.39
C VAL A 281 1.04 7.83 16.34
N GLU A 282 2.02 6.93 16.43
CA GLU A 282 3.24 7.14 17.22
C GLU A 282 4.06 8.33 16.70
N SER A 283 4.13 8.50 15.37
CA SER A 283 4.74 9.68 14.74
C SER A 283 4.04 10.99 15.15
N ALA A 284 2.70 10.97 15.23
CA ALA A 284 1.95 12.13 15.70
C ALA A 284 2.20 12.44 17.19
N GLU A 285 2.32 11.39 18.01
CA GLU A 285 2.67 11.51 19.42
C GLU A 285 4.08 12.10 19.61
N ALA A 286 5.05 11.69 18.79
CA ALA A 286 6.39 12.30 18.75
C ALA A 286 6.34 13.78 18.32
N GLY A 287 5.37 14.17 17.49
CA GLY A 287 5.02 15.57 17.17
C GLY A 287 4.24 16.30 18.27
N GLY A 288 4.01 15.64 19.41
CA GLY A 288 3.32 16.17 20.59
C GLY A 288 1.80 16.07 20.55
N ASP A 289 1.19 15.33 19.61
CA ASP A 289 -0.27 15.18 19.53
C ASP A 289 -0.68 13.71 19.73
N HIS A 290 -1.23 13.39 20.91
CA HIS A 290 -1.58 12.02 21.28
C HIS A 290 -3.01 11.66 20.82
N PHE A 291 -3.12 10.80 19.81
CA PHE A 291 -4.38 10.26 19.32
C PHE A 291 -4.58 8.81 19.78
N PRO A 292 -5.78 8.41 20.26
CA PRO A 292 -6.03 7.02 20.64
C PRO A 292 -5.99 6.08 19.42
N THR A 293 -4.98 5.21 19.35
CA THR A 293 -4.77 4.27 18.23
C THR A 293 -6.01 3.46 17.87
N THR A 294 -6.73 2.94 18.87
CA THR A 294 -7.95 2.15 18.63
C THR A 294 -9.05 2.95 17.90
N ARG A 295 -9.19 4.24 18.22
CA ARG A 295 -10.16 5.12 17.54
C ARG A 295 -9.74 5.46 16.11
N VAL A 296 -8.44 5.57 15.88
CA VAL A 296 -7.88 5.81 14.54
C VAL A 296 -8.12 4.59 13.66
N LEU A 297 -7.72 3.41 14.12
CA LEU A 297 -7.89 2.14 13.38
C LEU A 297 -9.36 1.80 13.11
N THR A 298 -10.22 2.00 14.11
CA THR A 298 -11.66 1.76 13.94
C THR A 298 -12.25 2.74 12.91
N ALA A 299 -11.84 4.01 12.93
CA ALA A 299 -12.32 5.00 11.98
C ALA A 299 -11.86 4.70 10.55
N ASP A 300 -10.60 4.31 10.34
CA ASP A 300 -10.09 3.90 9.03
C ASP A 300 -10.90 2.72 8.48
N GLY A 301 -11.18 1.71 9.29
CA GLY A 301 -12.01 0.57 8.90
C GLY A 301 -13.46 0.97 8.60
N VAL A 302 -14.10 1.77 9.46
CA VAL A 302 -15.50 2.20 9.26
C VAL A 302 -15.65 3.09 8.02
N VAL A 303 -14.78 4.09 7.86
CA VAL A 303 -14.83 5.01 6.72
C VAL A 303 -14.58 4.27 5.41
N SER A 304 -13.61 3.35 5.40
CA SER A 304 -13.37 2.47 4.27
C SER A 304 -14.58 1.60 3.92
N LEU A 305 -15.23 1.02 4.94
CA LEU A 305 -16.44 0.22 4.76
C LEU A 305 -17.58 1.05 4.15
N VAL A 306 -17.78 2.29 4.61
CA VAL A 306 -18.76 3.20 4.03
C VAL A 306 -18.46 3.48 2.56
N GLY A 307 -17.20 3.80 2.22
CA GLY A 307 -16.78 3.97 0.83
C GLY A 307 -17.02 2.72 -0.02
N CYS A 308 -16.64 1.56 0.51
CA CYS A 308 -16.80 0.25 -0.14
C CYS A 308 -18.27 -0.07 -0.47
N LEU A 309 -19.17 0.10 0.50
CA LEU A 309 -20.60 -0.13 0.32
C LEU A 309 -21.24 0.85 -0.68
N LEU A 310 -20.53 1.90 -1.06
CA LEU A 310 -20.90 2.87 -2.09
C LEU A 310 -20.17 2.68 -3.43
N GLY A 311 -19.25 1.71 -3.52
CA GLY A 311 -18.56 1.33 -4.75
C GLY A 311 -17.08 1.71 -4.83
N ASN A 312 -16.45 2.16 -3.75
CA ASN A 312 -15.02 2.44 -3.70
C ASN A 312 -14.19 1.17 -3.36
N PRO A 313 -13.31 0.68 -4.26
CA PRO A 313 -12.50 -0.51 -4.02
C PRO A 313 -11.14 -0.19 -3.36
N PHE A 314 -11.02 0.96 -2.68
CA PHE A 314 -9.76 1.39 -2.06
C PHE A 314 -9.89 1.64 -0.55
N ILE A 315 -8.85 1.27 0.20
CA ILE A 315 -8.83 1.46 1.65
C ILE A 315 -8.34 2.85 2.05
N ASN A 316 -8.93 3.41 3.10
CA ASN A 316 -8.46 4.61 3.78
C ASN A 316 -7.37 4.27 4.79
N ALA A 317 -6.36 5.14 4.91
CA ALA A 317 -5.33 5.05 5.93
C ALA A 317 -4.88 6.44 6.39
N VAL A 318 -4.41 6.51 7.63
CA VAL A 318 -3.63 7.64 8.12
C VAL A 318 -2.25 7.65 7.47
N TYR A 319 -1.78 8.83 7.07
CA TYR A 319 -0.48 9.03 6.43
C TYR A 319 0.63 9.33 7.43
N ILE A 320 1.85 8.98 7.03
CA ILE A 320 3.07 9.42 7.69
C ILE A 320 3.31 10.93 7.48
N GLY A 321 4.05 11.54 8.40
CA GLY A 321 4.53 12.92 8.24
C GLY A 321 3.79 13.96 9.05
N HIS A 322 2.99 13.55 10.04
CA HIS A 322 2.33 14.46 11.00
C HIS A 322 3.29 15.53 11.58
N PRO A 323 4.53 15.19 12.04
CA PRO A 323 5.47 16.21 12.50
C PRO A 323 5.83 17.25 11.43
N GLY A 324 5.94 16.84 10.16
CA GLY A 324 6.23 17.72 9.04
C GLY A 324 5.08 18.69 8.75
N TRP A 325 3.84 18.19 8.68
CA TRP A 325 2.64 19.02 8.49
C TRP A 325 2.49 20.04 9.62
N LYS A 326 2.74 19.60 10.86
CA LYS A 326 2.71 20.47 12.03
C LYS A 326 3.81 21.55 11.99
N ALA A 327 5.02 21.18 11.56
CA ALA A 327 6.17 22.10 11.46
C ALA A 327 5.97 23.21 10.42
N ILE A 328 5.25 22.94 9.32
CA ILE A 328 4.90 23.97 8.33
C ILE A 328 3.67 24.82 8.71
N GLY A 329 3.13 24.59 9.92
CA GLY A 329 2.05 25.37 10.51
C GLY A 329 0.64 24.80 10.31
N GLY A 330 0.49 23.58 9.78
CA GLY A 330 -0.80 22.90 9.66
C GLY A 330 -1.42 22.61 11.02
N ARG A 331 -2.73 22.87 11.16
CA ARG A 331 -3.51 22.64 12.39
C ARG A 331 -4.74 21.79 12.07
N ILE A 332 -5.93 22.26 12.38
CA ILE A 332 -7.18 21.49 12.24
C ILE A 332 -7.78 21.70 10.85
N GLY A 333 -7.76 22.95 10.37
CA GLY A 333 -8.55 23.38 9.22
C GLY A 333 -8.12 22.77 7.90
N TYR A 334 -6.81 22.59 7.71
CA TYR A 334 -6.28 22.09 6.42
C TYR A 334 -6.86 20.72 6.04
N SER A 335 -7.05 19.83 7.02
CA SER A 335 -7.56 18.48 6.77
C SER A 335 -9.01 18.54 6.29
N ALA A 336 -9.88 19.25 7.01
CA ALA A 336 -11.27 19.44 6.63
C ALA A 336 -11.43 20.13 5.26
N ALA A 337 -10.65 21.18 4.98
CA ALA A 337 -10.68 21.86 3.70
C ALA A 337 -10.25 20.95 2.54
N THR A 338 -9.23 20.12 2.75
CA THR A 338 -8.82 19.12 1.76
C THR A 338 -9.94 18.11 1.49
N GLY A 339 -10.65 17.65 2.52
CA GLY A 339 -11.82 16.78 2.35
C GLY A 339 -12.90 17.41 1.47
N VAL A 340 -13.26 18.67 1.75
CA VAL A 340 -14.26 19.42 0.96
C VAL A 340 -13.80 19.59 -0.49
N MET A 341 -12.53 19.93 -0.70
CA MET A 341 -11.95 20.06 -2.03
C MET A 341 -12.10 18.75 -2.82
N VAL A 342 -11.75 17.61 -2.24
CA VAL A 342 -11.80 16.31 -2.91
C VAL A 342 -13.25 15.88 -3.19
N LEU A 343 -14.18 16.18 -2.28
CA LEU A 343 -15.61 15.95 -2.50
C LEU A 343 -16.11 16.73 -3.72
N ILE A 344 -15.75 18.02 -3.83
CA ILE A 344 -16.11 18.85 -4.99
C ILE A 344 -15.49 18.30 -6.27
N LEU A 345 -14.19 17.99 -6.25
CA LEU A 345 -13.48 17.47 -7.43
C LEU A 345 -14.07 16.16 -7.95
N SER A 346 -14.50 15.27 -7.04
CA SER A 346 -15.07 13.98 -7.38
C SER A 346 -16.55 14.06 -7.80
N TRP A 347 -17.38 14.82 -7.08
CA TRP A 347 -18.82 14.88 -7.36
C TRP A 347 -19.15 15.70 -8.60
N PHE A 348 -18.35 16.70 -8.95
CA PHE A 348 -18.57 17.52 -10.15
C PHE A 348 -17.86 17.00 -11.41
N GLY A 349 -17.23 15.82 -11.35
CA GLY A 349 -16.54 15.22 -12.50
C GLY A 349 -15.27 15.95 -12.94
N ILE A 350 -14.72 16.85 -12.11
CA ILE A 350 -13.54 17.66 -12.45
C ILE A 350 -12.33 16.78 -12.74
N LEU A 351 -12.20 15.64 -12.05
CA LEU A 351 -11.13 14.67 -12.27
C LEU A 351 -11.12 14.09 -13.70
N ALA A 352 -12.28 13.98 -14.36
CA ALA A 352 -12.36 13.50 -15.75
C ALA A 352 -11.69 14.48 -16.72
N VAL A 353 -11.96 15.78 -16.53
CA VAL A 353 -11.35 16.85 -17.31
C VAL A 353 -9.84 16.91 -17.05
N MET A 354 -9.43 16.79 -15.79
CA MET A 354 -8.00 16.74 -15.44
C MET A 354 -7.28 15.56 -16.09
N MET A 355 -7.93 14.39 -16.17
CA MET A 355 -7.39 13.21 -16.84
C MET A 355 -7.30 13.33 -18.36
N ALA A 356 -8.20 14.09 -18.98
CA ALA A 356 -8.11 14.37 -20.41
C ALA A 356 -7.03 15.41 -20.73
N LEU A 357 -6.67 16.25 -19.75
CA LEU A 357 -5.65 17.28 -19.89
C LEU A 357 -4.23 16.75 -19.62
N ILE A 358 -4.09 15.81 -18.69
CA ILE A 358 -2.80 15.30 -18.20
C ILE A 358 -2.47 13.96 -18.87
N PRO A 359 -1.33 13.82 -19.57
CA PRO A 359 -0.93 12.54 -20.14
C PRO A 359 -0.58 11.56 -19.03
N VAL A 360 -1.12 10.35 -19.12
CA VAL A 360 -0.93 9.27 -18.11
C VAL A 360 0.55 8.98 -17.87
N VAL A 361 1.37 9.04 -18.92
CA VAL A 361 2.81 8.80 -18.87
C VAL A 361 3.54 9.80 -17.98
N ALA A 362 3.01 11.02 -17.79
CA ALA A 362 3.59 11.99 -16.85
C ALA A 362 3.37 11.61 -15.38
N ILE A 363 2.38 10.75 -15.10
CA ILE A 363 2.06 10.25 -13.76
C ILE A 363 2.85 8.97 -13.45
N SER A 364 3.11 8.11 -14.44
CA SER A 364 3.83 6.83 -14.26
C SER A 364 5.14 6.93 -13.44
N PRO A 365 6.02 7.94 -13.65
CA PRO A 365 7.23 8.12 -12.84
C PRO A 365 7.00 8.29 -11.34
N ILE A 366 5.84 8.84 -10.93
CA ILE A 366 5.47 8.99 -9.52
C ILE A 366 5.32 7.61 -8.87
N LEU A 367 4.75 6.66 -9.59
CA LEU A 367 4.52 5.28 -9.14
C LEU A 367 5.86 4.53 -8.97
N LEU A 368 6.76 4.70 -9.95
CA LEU A 368 8.12 4.16 -9.86
C LEU A 368 8.84 4.72 -8.64
N TYR A 369 8.77 6.03 -8.43
CA TYR A 369 9.37 6.67 -7.25
C TYR A 369 8.81 6.13 -5.93
N ILE A 370 7.49 5.98 -5.81
CA ILE A 370 6.86 5.44 -4.60
C ILE A 370 7.41 4.04 -4.31
N GLY A 371 7.47 3.16 -5.30
CA GLY A 371 7.99 1.82 -5.08
C GLY A 371 9.50 1.78 -4.78
N MET A 372 10.30 2.73 -5.33
CA MET A 372 11.69 2.92 -4.93
C MET A 372 11.84 3.39 -3.47
N LEU A 373 10.98 4.32 -3.03
CA LEU A 373 11.00 4.84 -1.66
C LEU A 373 10.66 3.73 -0.66
N ILE A 374 9.59 2.97 -0.90
CA ILE A 374 9.19 1.82 -0.07
C ILE A 374 10.32 0.78 -0.05
N GLY A 375 10.89 0.48 -1.22
CA GLY A 375 12.03 -0.44 -1.35
C GLY A 375 13.23 0.02 -0.51
N ALA A 376 13.60 1.30 -0.59
CA ALA A 376 14.71 1.87 0.17
C ALA A 376 14.44 1.87 1.68
N GLN A 377 13.22 2.21 2.10
CA GLN A 377 12.80 2.21 3.50
C GLN A 377 12.95 0.82 4.14
N ALA A 378 12.67 -0.27 3.42
CA ALA A 378 12.86 -1.61 3.97
C ALA A 378 14.31 -1.90 4.40
N PHE A 379 15.31 -1.28 3.76
CA PHE A 379 16.71 -1.38 4.17
C PHE A 379 17.12 -0.32 5.21
N GLN A 380 16.55 0.88 5.13
CA GLN A 380 16.95 2.01 5.97
C GLN A 380 16.31 1.97 7.36
N GLU A 381 15.07 1.50 7.45
CA GLU A 381 14.27 1.44 8.67
C GLU A 381 14.39 0.10 9.41
N THR A 382 15.29 -0.77 8.96
CA THR A 382 15.60 -2.06 9.60
C THR A 382 17.06 -2.11 10.04
N PRO A 383 17.39 -2.94 11.04
CA PRO A 383 18.78 -3.16 11.41
C PRO A 383 19.63 -3.55 10.19
N ARG A 384 20.81 -2.92 10.04
CA ARG A 384 21.66 -3.11 8.84
C ARG A 384 22.03 -4.57 8.58
N ASN A 385 22.18 -5.37 9.64
CA ASN A 385 22.46 -6.81 9.56
C ASN A 385 21.28 -7.62 8.99
N HIS A 386 20.05 -7.07 8.97
CA HIS A 386 18.86 -7.70 8.41
C HIS A 386 18.69 -7.46 6.90
N ALA A 387 19.62 -6.77 6.23
CA ALA A 387 19.58 -6.58 4.77
C ALA A 387 19.37 -7.90 3.98
N PRO A 388 19.97 -9.06 4.35
CA PRO A 388 19.66 -10.33 3.69
C PRO A 388 18.19 -10.76 3.85
N ALA A 389 17.56 -10.48 4.98
CA ALA A 389 16.15 -10.78 5.21
C ALA A 389 15.23 -9.94 4.31
N VAL A 390 15.60 -8.67 4.04
CA VAL A 390 14.89 -7.83 3.05
C VAL A 390 14.94 -8.48 1.68
N ILE A 391 16.13 -8.90 1.22
CA ILE A 391 16.30 -9.57 -0.08
C ILE A 391 15.48 -10.85 -0.17
N VAL A 392 15.48 -11.67 0.90
CA VAL A 392 14.67 -12.88 0.98
C VAL A 392 13.17 -12.58 0.83
N ALA A 393 12.68 -11.48 1.42
CA ALA A 393 11.28 -11.08 1.24
C ALA A 393 10.94 -10.65 -0.20
N LEU A 394 11.90 -10.18 -1.01
CA LEU A 394 11.63 -9.81 -2.40
C LEU A 394 11.35 -11.04 -3.28
N ILE A 395 12.02 -12.15 -3.00
CA ILE A 395 12.06 -13.34 -3.88
C ILE A 395 10.66 -13.89 -4.21
N PRO A 396 9.76 -14.13 -3.23
CA PRO A 396 8.41 -14.64 -3.53
C PRO A 396 7.58 -13.69 -4.41
N GLN A 397 7.76 -12.38 -4.24
CA GLN A 397 7.02 -11.37 -5.00
C GLN A 397 7.49 -11.32 -6.45
N VAL A 398 8.81 -11.39 -6.66
CA VAL A 398 9.40 -11.48 -8.00
C VAL A 398 8.98 -12.78 -8.69
N ALA A 399 8.90 -13.89 -7.95
CA ALA A 399 8.40 -15.16 -8.49
C ALA A 399 6.93 -15.07 -8.93
N ALA A 400 6.07 -14.48 -8.10
CA ALA A 400 4.66 -14.25 -8.42
C ALA A 400 4.50 -13.34 -9.67
N TRP A 401 5.27 -12.25 -9.74
CA TRP A 401 5.28 -11.36 -10.90
C TRP A 401 5.78 -12.07 -12.17
N GLY A 402 6.86 -12.86 -12.06
CA GLY A 402 7.40 -13.63 -13.18
C GLY A 402 6.40 -14.65 -13.74
N LYS A 403 5.69 -15.38 -12.86
CA LYS A 403 4.58 -16.25 -13.26
C LYS A 403 3.48 -15.47 -13.98
N LEU A 404 3.06 -14.33 -13.43
CA LEU A 404 2.01 -13.49 -14.01
C LEU A 404 2.37 -13.04 -15.44
N GLN A 405 3.63 -12.66 -15.69
CA GLN A 405 4.06 -12.27 -17.03
C GLN A 405 3.99 -13.44 -18.03
N ILE A 406 4.33 -14.65 -17.61
CA ILE A 406 4.22 -15.86 -18.43
C ILE A 406 2.74 -16.17 -18.71
N ASP A 407 1.91 -16.14 -17.68
CA ASP A 407 0.47 -16.41 -17.78
C ASP A 407 -0.22 -15.43 -18.73
N ASN A 408 0.09 -14.14 -18.63
CA ASN A 408 -0.44 -13.11 -19.51
C ASN A 408 0.00 -13.30 -20.97
N ALA A 409 1.26 -13.65 -21.20
CA ALA A 409 1.78 -13.88 -22.55
C ALA A 409 1.14 -15.12 -23.21
N LEU A 410 1.02 -16.23 -22.46
CA LEU A 410 0.38 -17.45 -22.95
C LEU A 410 -1.12 -17.27 -23.14
N GLY A 411 -1.79 -16.59 -22.21
CA GLY A 411 -3.21 -16.25 -22.31
C GLY A 411 -3.52 -15.38 -23.53
N ALA A 412 -2.67 -14.38 -23.81
CA ALA A 412 -2.78 -13.57 -25.04
C ALA A 412 -2.58 -14.41 -26.32
N ALA A 413 -1.80 -15.49 -26.25
CA ALA A 413 -1.64 -16.46 -27.33
C ALA A 413 -2.75 -17.53 -27.40
N GLY A 414 -3.76 -17.45 -26.53
CA GLY A 414 -4.88 -18.40 -26.49
C GLY A 414 -4.51 -19.77 -25.89
N THR A 415 -3.43 -19.85 -25.11
CA THR A 415 -2.96 -21.09 -24.47
C THR A 415 -2.66 -20.85 -22.98
N ASN A 416 -2.09 -21.85 -22.30
CA ASN A 416 -1.63 -21.73 -20.92
C ASN A 416 -0.42 -22.66 -20.68
N ALA A 417 0.23 -22.51 -19.52
CA ALA A 417 1.46 -23.25 -19.20
C ALA A 417 1.25 -24.77 -19.17
N ALA A 418 0.08 -25.24 -18.75
CA ALA A 418 -0.25 -26.66 -18.74
C ALA A 418 -0.38 -27.24 -20.16
N THR A 419 -1.03 -26.51 -21.08
CA THR A 419 -1.16 -26.89 -22.49
C THR A 419 0.19 -26.89 -23.21
N VAL A 420 1.07 -25.94 -22.90
CA VAL A 420 2.44 -25.92 -23.44
C VAL A 420 3.25 -27.11 -22.91
N GLY A 421 3.04 -27.47 -21.63
CA GLY A 421 3.71 -28.55 -20.94
C GLY A 421 4.89 -28.05 -20.10
N PHE A 422 4.87 -28.35 -18.80
CA PHE A 422 5.86 -27.85 -17.84
C PHE A 422 7.29 -28.34 -18.14
N ASP A 423 7.46 -29.56 -18.65
CA ASP A 423 8.78 -30.09 -19.03
C ASP A 423 9.40 -29.31 -20.20
N LYS A 424 8.58 -28.90 -21.17
CA LYS A 424 9.05 -28.11 -22.31
C LYS A 424 9.47 -26.71 -21.88
N LEU A 425 8.71 -26.08 -20.98
CA LEU A 425 9.08 -24.81 -20.35
C LEU A 425 10.39 -24.98 -19.55
N GLY A 426 10.54 -26.08 -18.82
CA GLY A 426 11.75 -26.40 -18.07
C GLY A 426 13.00 -26.53 -18.95
N GLN A 427 12.87 -27.12 -20.14
CA GLN A 427 13.97 -27.24 -21.11
C GLN A 427 14.51 -25.88 -21.59
N THR A 428 13.70 -24.82 -21.53
CA THR A 428 14.13 -23.45 -21.87
C THR A 428 14.48 -22.61 -20.64
N GLY A 429 14.59 -23.23 -19.46
CA GLY A 429 14.90 -22.56 -18.20
C GLY A 429 13.71 -21.92 -17.48
N VAL A 430 12.48 -22.13 -17.96
CA VAL A 430 11.27 -21.60 -17.32
C VAL A 430 10.73 -22.66 -16.34
N LEU A 431 11.16 -22.58 -15.09
CA LEU A 431 10.70 -23.46 -14.01
C LEU A 431 9.32 -23.04 -13.49
N TYR A 432 8.30 -23.21 -14.33
CA TYR A 432 6.95 -22.68 -14.08
C TYR A 432 6.35 -23.14 -12.74
N HIS A 433 6.37 -24.45 -12.47
CA HIS A 433 5.83 -24.98 -11.21
C HIS A 433 6.60 -24.48 -9.97
N GLY A 434 7.89 -24.19 -10.11
CA GLY A 434 8.67 -23.55 -9.05
C GLY A 434 8.23 -22.11 -8.78
N LEU A 435 7.95 -21.34 -9.83
CA LEU A 435 7.40 -19.98 -9.71
C LEU A 435 6.00 -20.00 -9.09
N GLU A 436 5.17 -20.97 -9.48
CA GLU A 436 3.83 -21.20 -8.91
C GLU A 436 3.89 -21.46 -7.41
N LEU A 437 4.70 -22.44 -6.97
CA LEU A 437 4.84 -22.76 -5.55
C LEU A 437 5.44 -21.58 -4.77
N LEU A 438 6.49 -20.94 -5.28
CA LEU A 438 7.17 -19.85 -4.57
C LEU A 438 6.34 -18.56 -4.51
N GLY A 439 5.60 -18.26 -5.58
CA GLY A 439 4.73 -17.08 -5.69
C GLY A 439 3.34 -17.26 -5.06
N GLY A 440 2.91 -18.51 -4.80
CA GLY A 440 1.64 -18.81 -4.15
C GLY A 440 1.60 -18.21 -2.73
N GLY A 441 0.71 -17.25 -2.48
CA GLY A 441 0.65 -16.53 -1.21
C GLY A 441 1.92 -15.70 -0.92
N ALA A 442 2.56 -15.16 -1.97
CA ALA A 442 3.87 -14.48 -1.91
C ALA A 442 4.04 -13.52 -0.72
N ILE A 443 3.00 -12.80 -0.30
CA ILE A 443 3.09 -11.87 0.83
C ILE A 443 3.37 -12.60 2.15
N LEU A 444 2.59 -13.64 2.45
CA LEU A 444 2.80 -14.45 3.65
C LEU A 444 4.12 -15.21 3.57
N VAL A 445 4.48 -15.70 2.39
CA VAL A 445 5.78 -16.34 2.15
C VAL A 445 6.93 -15.37 2.43
N SER A 446 6.88 -14.15 1.86
CA SER A 446 7.87 -13.09 2.10
C SER A 446 8.00 -12.75 3.57
N LEU A 447 6.86 -12.58 4.27
CA LEU A 447 6.83 -12.25 5.69
C LEU A 447 7.44 -13.36 6.54
N ILE A 448 6.99 -14.62 6.36
CA ILE A 448 7.47 -15.75 7.15
C ILE A 448 8.96 -16.00 6.88
N LEU A 449 9.39 -16.00 5.62
CA LEU A 449 10.79 -16.22 5.28
C LEU A 449 11.69 -15.11 5.85
N ALA A 450 11.31 -13.83 5.69
CA ALA A 450 12.10 -12.73 6.25
C ALA A 450 12.11 -12.73 7.80
N ALA A 451 10.99 -13.11 8.45
CA ALA A 451 10.96 -13.26 9.90
C ALA A 451 11.92 -14.36 10.37
N ILE A 452 11.90 -15.53 9.73
CA ILE A 452 12.82 -16.63 10.03
C ILE A 452 14.26 -16.17 9.82
N THR A 453 14.58 -15.56 8.66
CA THR A 453 15.93 -15.09 8.35
C THR A 453 16.43 -14.07 9.37
N ALA A 454 15.62 -13.07 9.72
CA ALA A 454 15.99 -12.04 10.69
C ALA A 454 16.25 -12.64 12.09
N LEU A 455 15.37 -13.53 12.56
CA LEU A 455 15.51 -14.17 13.87
C LEU A 455 16.70 -15.13 13.91
N VAL A 456 17.05 -15.77 12.80
CA VAL A 456 18.28 -16.56 12.66
C VAL A 456 19.52 -15.68 12.73
N ILE A 457 19.52 -14.54 12.03
CA ILE A 457 20.62 -13.55 12.09
C ILE A 457 20.82 -13.07 13.54
N ASP A 458 19.73 -12.84 14.26
CA ASP A 458 19.75 -12.42 15.67
C ASP A 458 19.99 -13.58 16.65
N ARG A 459 20.23 -14.80 16.16
CA ARG A 459 20.40 -16.03 16.95
C ARG A 459 19.21 -16.36 17.88
N GLN A 460 18.03 -15.83 17.59
CA GLN A 460 16.78 -16.10 18.30
C GLN A 460 16.07 -17.34 17.70
N PHE A 461 16.78 -18.47 17.68
CA PHE A 461 16.36 -19.68 16.98
C PHE A 461 15.01 -20.25 17.42
N SER A 462 14.64 -20.10 18.70
CA SER A 462 13.33 -20.59 19.18
C SER A 462 12.16 -19.80 18.60
N LYS A 463 12.31 -18.47 18.44
CA LYS A 463 11.30 -17.66 17.76
C LYS A 463 11.27 -17.97 16.27
N ALA A 464 12.43 -18.17 15.65
CA ALA A 464 12.52 -18.58 14.25
C ALA A 464 11.80 -19.93 14.01
N ALA A 465 11.95 -20.88 14.92
CA ALA A 465 11.24 -22.16 14.90
C ALA A 465 9.71 -21.98 14.99
N ALA A 466 9.23 -21.06 15.84
CA ALA A 466 7.81 -20.74 15.93
C ALA A 466 7.25 -20.14 14.63
N PHE A 467 8.00 -19.25 13.97
CA PHE A 467 7.62 -18.72 12.65
C PHE A 467 7.64 -19.80 11.55
N ALA A 468 8.62 -20.71 11.57
CA ALA A 468 8.65 -21.84 10.66
C ALA A 468 7.46 -22.79 10.87
N LEU A 469 7.08 -23.04 12.13
CA LEU A 469 5.90 -23.83 12.47
C LEU A 469 4.60 -23.13 12.01
N ALA A 470 4.50 -21.82 12.18
CA ALA A 470 3.39 -21.04 11.63
C ALA A 470 3.35 -21.16 10.10
N GLY A 471 4.50 -21.06 9.42
CA GLY A 471 4.63 -21.29 7.98
C GLY A 471 4.17 -22.68 7.55
N CYS A 472 4.48 -23.72 8.33
CA CYS A 472 3.98 -25.09 8.10
C CYS A 472 2.44 -25.13 8.13
N VAL A 473 1.82 -24.55 9.18
CA VAL A 473 0.36 -24.54 9.33
C VAL A 473 -0.30 -23.75 8.20
N LEU A 474 0.22 -22.56 7.88
CA LEU A 474 -0.30 -21.74 6.79
C LEU A 474 -0.17 -22.44 5.43
N THR A 475 0.94 -23.10 5.17
CA THR A 475 1.17 -23.88 3.95
C THR A 475 0.24 -25.10 3.86
N PHE A 476 0.01 -25.78 4.98
CA PHE A 476 -0.91 -26.92 5.04
C PHE A 476 -2.33 -26.54 4.62
N PHE A 477 -2.80 -25.36 5.05
CA PHE A 477 -4.11 -24.83 4.70
C PHE A 477 -4.16 -24.08 3.35
N GLY A 478 -3.05 -23.99 2.63
CA GLY A 478 -2.97 -23.31 1.33
C GLY A 478 -2.94 -21.78 1.39
N PHE A 479 -2.66 -21.17 2.56
CA PHE A 479 -2.41 -19.73 2.67
C PHE A 479 -1.02 -19.33 2.15
N MET A 480 -0.09 -20.27 2.13
CA MET A 480 1.25 -20.13 1.56
C MET A 480 1.51 -21.28 0.59
N HIS A 481 2.27 -21.02 -0.47
CA HIS A 481 2.70 -22.01 -1.45
C HIS A 481 1.56 -22.82 -2.09
N GLY A 482 0.37 -22.25 -2.21
CA GLY A 482 -0.79 -22.88 -2.81
C GLY A 482 -1.63 -21.85 -3.57
N GLU A 483 -2.37 -22.33 -4.57
CA GLU A 483 -3.28 -21.49 -5.38
C GLU A 483 -4.69 -21.36 -4.77
N ALA A 484 -5.02 -22.21 -3.79
CA ALA A 484 -6.32 -22.21 -3.15
C ALA A 484 -6.25 -22.64 -1.68
N ILE A 485 -7.13 -22.06 -0.86
CA ILE A 485 -7.34 -22.45 0.54
C ILE A 485 -7.98 -23.83 0.60
N GLY A 486 -7.53 -24.66 1.54
CA GLY A 486 -8.15 -25.93 1.90
C GLY A 486 -7.20 -26.82 2.67
N ILE A 487 -7.62 -28.03 3.02
CA ILE A 487 -6.81 -28.93 3.85
C ILE A 487 -5.76 -29.64 2.98
N ALA A 488 -4.52 -29.73 3.47
CA ALA A 488 -3.42 -30.50 2.89
C ALA A 488 -3.06 -30.12 1.43
N LYS A 489 -3.04 -28.81 1.12
CA LYS A 489 -2.84 -28.32 -0.25
C LYS A 489 -1.42 -28.54 -0.78
N THR A 490 -0.39 -28.21 0.01
CA THR A 490 1.02 -28.30 -0.41
C THR A 490 1.85 -29.06 0.64
N LEU A 491 1.51 -30.34 0.84
CA LEU A 491 2.11 -31.20 1.87
C LEU A 491 3.65 -31.25 1.86
N PRO A 492 4.34 -31.38 0.69
CA PRO A 492 5.80 -31.43 0.69
C PRO A 492 6.45 -30.15 1.26
N VAL A 493 5.89 -28.98 0.91
CA VAL A 493 6.42 -27.69 1.38
C VAL A 493 6.05 -27.48 2.86
N ALA A 494 4.84 -27.84 3.28
CA ALA A 494 4.46 -27.83 4.69
C ALA A 494 5.40 -28.72 5.54
N GLY A 495 5.69 -29.93 5.06
CA GLY A 495 6.66 -30.83 5.69
C GLY A 495 8.06 -30.24 5.77
N ALA A 496 8.52 -29.53 4.72
CA ALA A 496 9.79 -28.83 4.73
C ALA A 496 9.84 -27.74 5.83
N TYR A 497 8.78 -26.93 5.98
CA TYR A 497 8.69 -25.97 7.08
C TYR A 497 8.69 -26.62 8.46
N LEU A 498 8.06 -27.79 8.62
CA LEU A 498 8.10 -28.55 9.87
C LEU A 498 9.53 -29.03 10.18
N ILE A 499 10.25 -29.56 9.19
CA ILE A 499 11.64 -29.98 9.34
C ILE A 499 12.51 -28.77 9.74
N VAL A 500 12.32 -27.62 9.09
CA VAL A 500 13.03 -26.37 9.43
C VAL A 500 12.71 -25.94 10.86
N ALA A 501 11.44 -25.99 11.29
CA ALA A 501 11.05 -25.65 12.65
C ALA A 501 11.73 -26.54 13.69
N VAL A 502 11.78 -27.86 13.45
CA VAL A 502 12.48 -28.81 14.33
C VAL A 502 13.99 -28.53 14.35
N ALA A 503 14.61 -28.33 13.19
CA ALA A 503 16.04 -28.03 13.09
C ALA A 503 16.42 -26.75 13.86
N LEU A 504 15.65 -25.67 13.68
CA LEU A 504 15.86 -24.41 14.41
C LEU A 504 15.66 -24.58 15.91
N GLN A 505 14.69 -25.40 16.34
CA GLN A 505 14.50 -25.68 17.75
C GLN A 505 15.65 -26.50 18.35
N ILE A 506 16.25 -27.42 17.58
CA ILE A 506 17.49 -28.11 17.98
C ILE A 506 18.63 -27.12 18.12
N CYS A 507 18.83 -26.21 17.15
CA CYS A 507 19.84 -25.15 17.24
C CYS A 507 19.64 -24.27 18.50
N ALA A 508 18.40 -23.93 18.83
CA ALA A 508 18.07 -23.16 20.02
C ALA A 508 18.50 -23.88 21.31
N ARG A 509 18.26 -25.19 21.40
CA ARG A 509 18.68 -26.02 22.54
C ARG A 509 20.19 -26.14 22.64
N SER A 510 20.88 -26.36 21.52
CA SER A 510 22.35 -26.46 21.50
C SER A 510 23.04 -25.15 21.88
N LEU A 511 22.46 -24.00 21.53
CA LEU A 511 22.98 -22.70 21.96
C LEU A 511 22.81 -22.50 23.47
N ALA A 512 21.66 -22.93 24.03
CA ALA A 512 21.39 -22.84 25.45
C ALA A 512 22.30 -23.75 26.29
N THR A 513 22.60 -24.96 25.81
CA THR A 513 23.54 -25.87 26.49
C THR A 513 24.97 -25.37 26.42
N ALA A 514 25.39 -24.73 25.33
CA ALA A 514 26.71 -24.12 25.19
C ALA A 514 26.90 -22.87 26.08
N ALA A 515 25.81 -22.17 26.43
CA ALA A 515 25.83 -20.98 27.28
C ALA A 515 25.75 -21.27 28.79
N ALA A 516 25.54 -22.53 29.20
CA ALA A 516 25.48 -22.90 30.61
C ALA A 516 26.87 -22.69 31.29
N PRO A 517 26.94 -22.13 32.51
CA PRO A 517 28.21 -21.94 33.20
C PRO A 517 28.92 -23.28 33.37
N ARG A 518 30.20 -23.36 32.99
CA ARG A 518 31.03 -24.53 33.33
C ARG A 518 31.03 -24.67 34.86
N PRO A 519 30.82 -25.88 35.41
CA PRO A 519 30.97 -26.10 36.84
C PRO A 519 32.38 -25.65 37.26
N ALA A 520 32.46 -24.85 38.33
CA ALA A 520 33.71 -24.35 38.85
C ALA A 520 34.66 -25.52 39.14
N MET A 521 35.87 -25.47 38.59
CA MET A 521 36.92 -26.41 38.93
C MET A 521 37.16 -26.36 40.44
N PRO A 522 37.25 -27.51 41.13
CA PRO A 522 37.58 -27.53 42.55
C PRO A 522 38.92 -26.81 42.77
N SER A 523 38.92 -25.76 43.58
CA SER A 523 40.14 -25.13 44.06
C SER A 523 40.85 -26.10 44.99
N GLY A 524 42.03 -26.61 44.59
CA GLY A 524 42.93 -27.27 45.52
C GLY A 524 43.68 -28.45 44.93
N ALA A 525 44.87 -28.18 44.40
CA ALA A 525 46.02 -29.07 44.49
C ALA A 525 47.28 -28.25 44.18
N GLU A 526 47.89 -27.68 45.23
CA GLU A 526 49.31 -27.28 45.17
C GLU A 526 50.16 -28.54 44.98
N PRO A 527 51.10 -28.57 44.03
CA PRO A 527 52.18 -29.54 44.04
C PRO A 527 53.31 -29.05 44.97
N ALA A 528 53.74 -29.97 45.84
CA ALA A 528 54.88 -29.84 46.75
C ALA A 528 56.24 -29.68 46.04
#